data_AF-A0A7W0L8M9-F1
#
_entry.id   AF-A0A7W0L8M9-F1
#
_cell.length_a   1.000
_cell.length_b   1.000
_cell.length_c   1.000
_cell.angle_alpha   90.00
_cell.angle_beta   90.00
_cell.angle_gamma   90.00
#
_symmetry.space_group_name_H-M   'P 1'
#
loop_
_entity.id
_entity.type
_entity.pdbx_description
1 polymer ?
#
loop_
_entity_poly.entity_id
_entity_poly.type
_entity_poly.pdbx_seq_one_letter_code
_entity_poly.pdbx_strand_id
1 'polypeptide(L)'
;MFEDAHPVIQEPIGAESWDRYEEAISEAEWLADQRYQQRAEQVTDLTDFEAITELVKLEASLAAQHARRARLVAHVAGHRPAAADRPADQPGASTTQCADDQVPEVLDVSEWLPHELQMAHPYSWTAVQDLVATSLVLTGRLSATLGLLRAGRIDYVRARILADQLGTTSTEVAHTV
;
A
#
# COMPACT_ATOMS: atom_id res chain seq x y z
N MET A 1 31.11 8.88 11.09
CA MET A 1 31.28 7.42 11.12
C MET A 1 29.93 6.85 10.70
N PHE A 2 29.70 6.87 9.39
CA PHE A 2 28.49 6.38 8.75
C PHE A 2 29.00 5.41 7.68
N GLU A 3 28.70 4.12 7.81
CA GLU A 3 28.51 3.23 6.68
C GLU A 3 28.12 1.85 7.20
N ASP A 4 26.81 1.60 7.21
CA ASP A 4 26.27 0.29 6.87
C ASP A 4 25.22 0.56 5.79
N ALA A 5 25.70 0.69 4.55
CA ALA A 5 24.85 0.73 3.38
C ALA A 5 24.25 -0.66 3.20
N HIS A 6 22.97 -0.81 3.54
CA HIS A 6 22.22 -2.01 3.19
C HIS A 6 22.26 -2.21 1.66
N PRO A 7 22.49 -3.44 1.16
CA PRO A 7 22.54 -3.68 -0.28
C PRO A 7 21.20 -3.29 -0.91
N VAL A 8 21.25 -2.36 -1.86
CA VAL A 8 20.15 -2.07 -2.77
C VAL A 8 19.86 -3.36 -3.52
N ILE A 9 18.69 -3.96 -3.27
CA ILE A 9 18.25 -5.16 -3.97
C ILE A 9 17.95 -4.73 -5.41
N GLN A 10 18.89 -5.00 -6.32
CA GLN A 10 18.83 -4.61 -7.74
C GLN A 10 18.11 -5.63 -8.63
N GLU A 11 17.75 -6.81 -8.11
CA GLU A 11 17.03 -7.82 -8.89
C GLU A 11 15.53 -7.80 -8.55
N PRO A 12 14.64 -7.93 -9.56
CA PRO A 12 13.24 -8.24 -9.32
C PRO A 12 13.16 -9.51 -8.46
N ILE A 13 12.09 -9.65 -7.67
CA ILE A 13 11.81 -10.85 -6.88
C ILE A 13 12.12 -12.11 -7.72
N GLY A 14 13.21 -12.80 -7.40
CA GLY A 14 13.66 -13.99 -8.12
C GLY A 14 12.71 -15.17 -7.96
N ALA A 15 12.87 -16.23 -8.78
CA ALA A 15 12.02 -17.42 -8.75
C ALA A 15 11.89 -18.05 -7.34
N GLU A 16 12.98 -18.16 -6.58
CA GLU A 16 12.95 -18.71 -5.20
C GLU A 16 12.16 -17.85 -4.21
N SER A 17 12.01 -16.55 -4.49
CA SER A 17 11.16 -15.69 -3.67
C SER A 17 9.68 -15.81 -4.03
N TRP A 18 9.32 -16.24 -5.25
CA TRP A 18 7.93 -16.45 -5.64
C TRP A 18 7.28 -17.64 -4.91
N ASP A 19 7.99 -18.76 -4.75
CA ASP A 19 7.49 -19.91 -3.97
C ASP A 19 7.14 -19.51 -2.53
N ARG A 20 7.96 -18.64 -1.92
CA ARG A 20 7.69 -18.10 -0.57
C ARG A 20 6.51 -17.12 -0.54
N TYR A 21 6.29 -16.37 -1.62
CA TYR A 21 5.10 -15.52 -1.74
C TYR A 21 3.83 -16.34 -1.88
N GLU A 22 3.84 -17.40 -2.69
CA GLU A 22 2.70 -18.31 -2.84
C GLU A 22 2.35 -19.01 -1.51
N GLU A 23 3.37 -19.46 -0.76
CA GLU A 23 3.17 -20.01 0.59
C GLU A 23 2.54 -18.98 1.53
N ALA A 24 3.06 -17.74 1.53
CA ALA A 24 2.52 -16.66 2.37
C ALA A 24 1.08 -16.25 2.00
N ILE A 25 0.74 -16.25 0.70
CA ILE A 25 -0.63 -16.00 0.22
C ILE A 25 -1.55 -17.12 0.69
N SER A 26 -1.14 -18.38 0.49
CA SER A 26 -1.91 -19.56 0.90
C SER A 26 -2.16 -19.59 2.42
N GLU A 27 -1.13 -19.27 3.21
CA GLU A 27 -1.24 -19.14 4.66
C GLU A 27 -2.22 -18.01 5.04
N ALA A 28 -2.11 -16.85 4.39
CA ALA A 28 -2.98 -15.71 4.65
C ALA A 28 -4.45 -16.01 4.33
N GLU A 29 -4.73 -16.68 3.21
CA GLU A 29 -6.07 -17.12 2.81
C GLU A 29 -6.65 -18.12 3.82
N TRP A 30 -5.88 -19.14 4.20
CA TRP A 30 -6.30 -20.12 5.20
C TRP A 30 -6.62 -19.46 6.55
N LEU A 31 -5.73 -18.58 7.03
CA LEU A 31 -5.95 -17.83 8.27
C LEU A 31 -7.17 -16.90 8.19
N ALA A 32 -7.44 -16.32 7.02
CA ALA A 32 -8.59 -15.45 6.80
C ALA A 32 -9.91 -16.25 6.88
N ASP A 33 -9.98 -17.41 6.23
CA ASP A 33 -11.15 -18.29 6.29
C ASP A 33 -11.41 -18.77 7.73
N GLN A 34 -10.39 -19.27 8.42
CA GLN A 34 -10.51 -19.70 9.83
C GLN A 34 -11.05 -18.59 10.74
N ARG A 35 -10.53 -17.36 10.60
CA ARG A 35 -11.00 -16.20 11.37
C ARG A 35 -12.40 -15.77 10.99
N TYR A 36 -12.78 -15.92 9.72
CA TYR A 36 -14.14 -15.61 9.26
C TYR A 36 -15.13 -16.57 9.90
N GLN A 37 -14.89 -17.89 9.85
CA GLN A 37 -15.78 -18.88 10.46
C GLN A 37 -15.98 -18.61 11.95
N GLN A 38 -14.88 -18.42 12.70
CA GLN A 38 -14.94 -18.13 14.14
C GLN A 38 -15.73 -16.86 14.48
N ARG A 39 -15.63 -15.80 13.67
CA ARG A 39 -16.32 -14.52 13.92
C ARG A 39 -17.76 -14.52 13.43
N ALA A 40 -18.08 -15.23 12.35
CA ALA A 40 -19.44 -15.34 11.84
C ALA A 40 -20.37 -15.99 12.88
N GLU A 41 -19.88 -17.02 13.58
CA GLU A 41 -20.59 -17.65 14.69
C GLU A 41 -20.83 -16.69 15.87
N GLN A 42 -19.95 -15.70 16.10
CA GLN A 42 -20.11 -14.72 17.17
C GLN A 42 -21.15 -13.65 16.87
N VAL A 43 -21.45 -13.39 15.59
CA VAL A 43 -22.39 -12.33 15.18
C VAL A 43 -23.85 -12.72 15.42
N THR A 44 -24.19 -14.01 15.41
CA THR A 44 -25.58 -14.47 15.51
C THR A 44 -26.24 -14.26 16.86
N ASP A 45 -25.43 -14.02 17.91
CA ASP A 45 -25.90 -13.91 19.30
C ASP A 45 -25.89 -12.46 19.83
N LEU A 46 -25.53 -11.48 19.00
CA LEU A 46 -25.41 -10.08 19.40
C LEU A 46 -26.76 -9.35 19.38
N THR A 47 -26.98 -8.48 20.36
CA THR A 47 -27.99 -7.42 20.27
C THR A 47 -27.59 -6.36 19.25
N ASP A 48 -28.54 -5.54 18.76
CA ASP A 48 -28.26 -4.45 17.82
C ASP A 48 -27.17 -3.49 18.33
N PHE A 49 -27.19 -3.16 19.63
CA PHE A 49 -26.20 -2.27 20.23
C PHE A 49 -24.80 -2.89 20.24
N GLU A 50 -24.69 -4.18 20.57
CA GLU A 50 -23.43 -4.90 20.54
C GLU A 50 -22.91 -5.04 19.11
N ALA A 51 -23.78 -5.36 18.15
CA ALA A 51 -23.42 -5.43 16.74
C ALA A 51 -22.90 -4.10 16.19
N ILE A 52 -23.57 -2.98 16.50
CA ILE A 52 -23.09 -1.63 16.13
C ILE A 52 -21.74 -1.32 16.81
N THR A 53 -21.57 -1.70 18.07
CA THR A 53 -20.32 -1.48 18.80
C THR A 53 -19.16 -2.28 18.18
N GLU A 54 -19.39 -3.54 17.82
CA GLU A 54 -18.40 -4.37 17.13
C GLU A 54 -18.11 -3.84 15.72
N LEU A 55 -19.11 -3.35 15.00
CA LEU A 55 -18.90 -2.70 13.70
C LEU A 55 -17.98 -1.48 13.83
N VAL A 56 -18.20 -0.61 14.82
CA VAL A 56 -17.33 0.56 15.06
C VAL A 56 -15.88 0.16 15.37
N LYS A 57 -15.68 -0.90 16.18
CA LYS A 57 -14.34 -1.42 16.48
C LYS A 57 -13.68 -2.01 15.22
N LEU A 58 -14.46 -2.74 14.42
CA LEU A 58 -14.01 -3.34 13.16
C LEU A 58 -13.53 -2.24 12.19
N GLU A 59 -14.34 -1.21 11.97
CA GLU A 59 -13.99 -0.09 11.08
C GLU A 59 -12.70 0.62 11.52
N ALA A 60 -12.53 0.87 12.83
CA ALA A 60 -11.29 1.45 13.35
C ALA A 60 -10.07 0.54 13.13
N SER A 61 -10.25 -0.78 13.29
CA SER A 61 -9.20 -1.77 13.01
C SER A 61 -8.85 -1.84 11.53
N LEU A 62 -9.85 -1.82 10.63
CA LEU A 62 -9.64 -1.79 9.18
C LEU A 62 -8.87 -0.53 8.76
N ALA A 63 -9.27 0.63 9.28
CA ALA A 63 -8.57 1.90 9.05
C ALA A 63 -7.09 1.82 9.49
N ALA A 64 -6.82 1.27 10.68
CA ALA A 64 -5.45 1.06 11.15
C ALA A 64 -4.64 0.09 10.27
N GLN A 65 -5.27 -0.98 9.77
CA GLN A 65 -4.66 -1.92 8.84
C GLN A 65 -4.36 -1.28 7.48
N HIS A 66 -5.24 -0.40 6.98
CA HIS A 66 -4.99 0.37 5.77
C HIS A 66 -3.81 1.34 5.94
N ALA A 67 -3.68 2.00 7.09
CA ALA A 67 -2.51 2.83 7.39
C ALA A 67 -1.22 2.00 7.45
N ARG A 68 -1.28 0.77 8.01
CA ARG A 68 -0.15 -0.17 7.99
C ARG A 68 0.21 -0.60 6.57
N ARG A 69 -0.79 -0.91 5.73
CA ARG A 69 -0.58 -1.25 4.31
C ARG A 69 0.14 -0.13 3.57
N ALA A 70 -0.28 1.12 3.76
CA ALA A 70 0.39 2.27 3.15
C ALA A 70 1.88 2.36 3.53
N ARG A 71 2.21 2.10 4.80
CA ARG A 71 3.61 2.07 5.27
C ARG A 71 4.41 0.89 4.70
N LEU A 72 3.80 -0.28 4.54
CA LEU A 72 4.46 -1.44 3.92
C LEU A 72 4.78 -1.14 2.45
N VAL A 73 3.85 -0.55 1.71
CA VAL A 73 4.08 -0.13 0.32
C VAL A 73 5.23 0.89 0.25
N ALA A 74 5.21 1.92 1.11
CA ALA A 74 6.28 2.91 1.16
C ALA A 74 7.64 2.31 1.56
N HIS A 75 7.64 1.30 2.45
CA HIS A 75 8.84 0.57 2.82
C HIS A 75 9.43 -0.19 1.63
N VAL A 76 8.61 -0.91 0.87
CA VAL A 76 9.07 -1.60 -0.36
C VAL A 76 9.59 -0.58 -1.37
N ALA A 77 8.87 0.52 -1.57
CA ALA A 77 9.28 1.60 -2.47
C ALA A 77 10.65 2.20 -2.10
N GLY A 78 10.96 2.35 -0.81
CA GLY A 78 12.27 2.84 -0.36
C GLY A 78 13.46 1.93 -0.72
N HIS A 79 13.21 0.65 -1.04
CA HIS A 79 14.22 -0.29 -1.54
C HIS A 79 14.25 -0.39 -3.07
N ARG A 80 13.46 0.45 -3.76
CA ARG A 80 13.24 0.45 -5.20
C ARG A 80 13.31 1.89 -5.72
N PRO A 81 14.48 2.57 -5.65
CA PRO A 81 14.59 3.93 -6.18
C PRO A 81 14.47 3.93 -7.71
N ALA A 82 13.94 5.01 -8.29
CA ALA A 82 13.86 5.15 -9.75
C ALA A 82 15.24 5.05 -10.42
N ALA A 83 16.29 5.50 -9.73
CA ALA A 83 17.68 5.40 -10.18
C ALA A 83 18.19 3.95 -10.36
N ALA A 84 17.48 2.94 -9.85
CA ALA A 84 17.80 1.53 -10.08
C ALA A 84 17.22 0.99 -11.40
N ASP A 85 16.31 1.71 -12.05
CA ASP A 85 15.72 1.29 -13.32
C ASP A 85 16.71 1.43 -14.48
N ARG A 86 16.49 0.62 -15.52
CA ARG A 86 17.31 0.73 -16.74
C ARG A 86 17.00 2.03 -17.47
N PRO A 87 18.02 2.73 -18.00
CA PRO A 87 17.82 3.87 -18.88
C PRO A 87 16.94 3.52 -20.08
N ALA A 88 16.07 4.44 -20.50
CA ALA A 88 15.07 4.23 -21.56
C ALA A 88 15.66 3.81 -22.92
N ASP A 89 16.95 4.03 -23.16
CA ASP A 89 17.67 3.64 -24.38
C ASP A 89 18.26 2.21 -24.32
N GLN A 90 18.10 1.50 -23.21
CA GLN A 90 18.61 0.13 -23.03
C GLN A 90 17.53 -0.92 -23.28
N PRO A 91 17.87 -2.05 -23.93
CA PRO A 91 16.96 -3.19 -24.06
C PRO A 91 16.43 -3.66 -22.70
N GLY A 92 15.11 -3.77 -22.59
CA GLY A 92 14.44 -4.17 -21.34
C GLY A 92 14.23 -3.05 -20.33
N ALA A 93 14.40 -1.77 -20.72
CA ALA A 93 13.72 -0.65 -20.07
C ALA A 93 12.22 -0.69 -20.41
N SER A 94 11.35 -0.27 -19.49
CA SER A 94 9.94 -0.10 -19.83
C SER A 94 9.83 0.97 -20.92
N THR A 95 9.11 0.68 -22.01
CA THR A 95 8.87 1.70 -23.02
C THR A 95 7.92 2.73 -22.43
N THR A 96 8.20 4.01 -22.68
CA THR A 96 7.46 5.21 -22.24
C THR A 96 5.97 5.24 -22.67
N GLN A 97 5.46 4.15 -23.24
CA GLN A 97 4.09 3.98 -23.71
C GLN A 97 3.07 3.70 -22.59
N CYS A 98 3.53 3.55 -21.35
CA CYS A 98 2.69 3.50 -20.13
C CYS A 98 2.62 4.87 -19.41
N ALA A 99 2.97 5.97 -20.07
CA ALA A 99 3.05 7.31 -19.46
C ALA A 99 1.71 7.89 -18.97
N ASP A 100 0.56 7.38 -19.44
CA ASP A 100 -0.75 7.90 -19.02
C ASP A 100 -1.21 7.37 -17.64
N ASP A 101 -0.59 6.29 -17.12
CA ASP A 101 -0.98 5.66 -15.84
C ASP A 101 0.17 5.60 -14.81
N GLN A 102 1.24 6.37 -14.98
CA GLN A 102 2.36 6.35 -14.04
C GLN A 102 1.97 6.93 -12.68
N VAL A 103 2.37 6.22 -11.62
CA VAL A 103 2.59 6.82 -10.29
C VAL A 103 3.34 8.13 -10.55
N PRO A 104 2.88 9.28 -10.04
CA PRO A 104 3.44 10.58 -10.42
C PRO A 104 4.97 10.52 -10.37
N GLU A 105 5.64 10.92 -11.46
CA GLU A 105 7.12 11.02 -11.61
C GLU A 105 7.79 11.73 -10.41
N VAL A 106 6.97 12.47 -9.66
CA VAL A 106 7.23 13.13 -8.37
C VAL A 106 7.68 12.19 -7.24
N LEU A 107 7.48 10.88 -7.37
CA LEU A 107 7.87 9.88 -6.37
C LEU A 107 9.05 9.10 -6.93
N ASP A 108 10.26 9.38 -6.44
CA ASP A 108 11.55 8.78 -6.84
C ASP A 108 11.61 7.25 -6.56
N VAL A 109 10.75 6.49 -7.24
CA VAL A 109 10.52 5.06 -7.06
C VAL A 109 10.53 4.34 -8.41
N SER A 110 10.92 3.08 -8.40
CA SER A 110 11.04 2.24 -9.59
C SER A 110 9.70 2.07 -10.31
N GLU A 111 9.75 2.12 -11.63
CA GLU A 111 8.61 1.86 -12.52
C GLU A 111 8.05 0.42 -12.39
N TRP A 112 8.85 -0.51 -11.86
CA TRP A 112 8.47 -1.90 -11.67
C TRP A 112 7.68 -2.14 -10.39
N LEU A 113 7.67 -1.19 -9.44
CA LEU A 113 7.03 -1.35 -8.14
C LEU A 113 5.54 -1.76 -8.24
N PRO A 114 4.69 -1.15 -9.09
CA PRO A 114 3.31 -1.60 -9.23
C PRO A 114 3.19 -3.02 -9.80
N HIS A 115 4.09 -3.44 -10.68
CA HIS A 115 4.11 -4.81 -11.22
C HIS A 115 4.47 -5.83 -10.14
N GLU A 116 5.52 -5.55 -9.36
CA GLU A 116 5.93 -6.41 -8.24
C GLU A 116 4.79 -6.58 -7.23
N LEU A 117 4.08 -5.50 -6.91
CA LEU A 117 2.94 -5.54 -5.98
C LEU A 117 1.72 -6.23 -6.58
N GLN A 118 1.46 -6.10 -7.88
CA GLN A 118 0.34 -6.79 -8.53
C GLN A 118 0.52 -8.30 -8.47
N MET A 119 1.73 -8.80 -8.66
CA MET A 119 2.00 -10.24 -8.56
C MET A 119 1.75 -10.78 -7.15
N ALA A 120 1.90 -9.95 -6.11
CA ALA A 120 1.70 -10.34 -4.71
C ALA A 120 0.28 -10.09 -4.18
N HIS A 121 -0.61 -9.46 -4.95
CA HIS A 121 -1.92 -9.00 -4.48
C HIS A 121 -3.04 -9.41 -5.46
N PRO A 122 -4.22 -9.87 -5.01
CA PRO A 122 -5.35 -10.23 -5.88
C PRO A 122 -6.03 -9.02 -6.58
N TYR A 123 -5.37 -7.86 -6.64
CA TYR A 123 -5.96 -6.61 -7.10
C TYR A 123 -5.81 -6.44 -8.62
N SER A 124 -6.75 -5.70 -9.23
CA SER A 124 -6.60 -5.25 -10.61
C SER A 124 -5.41 -4.30 -10.72
N TRP A 125 -4.87 -4.17 -11.93
CA TRP A 125 -3.75 -3.27 -12.23
C TRP A 125 -3.99 -1.84 -11.73
N THR A 126 -5.13 -1.26 -12.13
CA THR A 126 -5.55 0.08 -11.69
C THR A 126 -5.63 0.21 -10.17
N ALA A 127 -6.13 -0.82 -9.48
CA ALA A 127 -6.23 -0.80 -8.02
C ALA A 127 -4.85 -0.84 -7.33
N VAL A 128 -3.87 -1.51 -7.94
CA VAL A 128 -2.48 -1.51 -7.44
C VAL A 128 -1.81 -0.18 -7.68
N GLN A 129 -1.98 0.44 -8.85
CA GLN A 129 -1.46 1.78 -9.13
C GLN A 129 -2.01 2.81 -8.16
N ASP A 130 -3.34 2.82 -7.97
CA ASP A 130 -4.03 3.66 -6.98
C ASP A 130 -3.46 3.44 -5.57
N LEU A 131 -3.26 2.17 -5.19
CA LEU A 131 -2.71 1.81 -3.89
C LEU A 131 -1.29 2.37 -3.72
N VAL A 132 -0.43 2.24 -4.72
CA VAL A 132 0.95 2.76 -4.68
C VAL A 132 0.95 4.28 -4.57
N ALA A 133 0.28 4.98 -5.48
CA ALA A 133 0.21 6.44 -5.49
C ALA A 133 -0.35 6.98 -4.15
N THR A 134 -1.48 6.44 -3.69
CA THR A 134 -2.10 6.85 -2.42
C THR A 134 -1.16 6.60 -1.23
N SER A 135 -0.50 5.44 -1.18
CA SER A 135 0.39 5.09 -0.08
C SER A 135 1.59 6.01 0.02
N LEU A 136 2.19 6.35 -1.12
CA LEU A 136 3.35 7.23 -1.19
C LEU A 136 2.98 8.68 -0.85
N VAL A 137 1.81 9.16 -1.29
CA VAL A 137 1.30 10.49 -0.90
C VAL A 137 1.02 10.55 0.60
N LEU A 138 0.32 9.56 1.17
CA LEU A 138 -0.01 9.53 2.60
C LEU A 138 1.23 9.46 3.50
N THR A 139 2.24 8.71 3.08
CA THR A 139 3.47 8.51 3.89
C THR A 139 4.49 9.63 3.70
N GLY A 140 4.59 10.19 2.48
CA GLY A 140 5.56 11.23 2.15
C GLY A 140 5.09 12.67 2.36
N ARG A 141 3.77 12.94 2.23
CA ARG A 141 3.22 14.32 2.25
C ARG A 141 2.13 14.50 3.31
N LEU A 142 1.15 13.60 3.36
CA LEU A 142 -0.05 13.76 4.19
C LEU A 142 0.02 12.96 5.51
N SER A 143 1.08 13.18 6.28
CA SER A 143 1.33 12.42 7.52
C SER A 143 0.24 12.61 8.59
N ALA A 144 -0.44 13.77 8.62
CA ALA A 144 -1.57 14.04 9.50
C ALA A 144 -2.81 13.21 9.10
N THR A 145 -3.16 13.21 7.81
CA THR A 145 -4.17 12.31 7.23
C THR A 145 -3.86 10.83 7.53
N LEU A 146 -2.61 10.39 7.37
CA LEU A 146 -2.19 9.02 7.76
C LEU A 146 -2.37 8.75 9.26
N GLY A 147 -2.15 9.76 10.11
CA GLY A 147 -2.41 9.73 11.54
C GLY A 147 -3.89 9.53 11.87
N LEU A 148 -4.78 10.24 11.17
CA LEU A 148 -6.24 10.10 11.31
C LEU A 148 -6.72 8.72 10.87
N LEU A 149 -6.21 8.22 9.74
CA LEU A 149 -6.50 6.87 9.23
C LEU A 149 -6.06 5.81 10.23
N ARG A 150 -4.82 5.91 10.74
CA ARG A 150 -4.29 5.00 11.77
C ARG A 150 -5.12 4.98 13.06
N ALA A 151 -5.72 6.12 13.42
CA ALA A 151 -6.55 6.27 14.61
C ALA A 151 -8.03 5.89 14.39
N GLY A 152 -8.40 5.41 13.19
CA GLY A 152 -9.79 5.10 12.84
C GLY A 152 -10.71 6.30 12.84
N ARG A 153 -10.18 7.53 12.68
CA ARG A 153 -10.96 8.77 12.62
C ARG A 153 -11.50 9.04 11.22
N ILE A 154 -10.83 8.50 10.21
CA ILE A 154 -11.28 8.44 8.82
C ILE A 154 -11.07 7.02 8.29
N ASP A 155 -11.89 6.61 7.33
CA ASP A 155 -11.70 5.37 6.57
C ASP A 155 -10.73 5.57 5.41
N TYR A 156 -10.39 4.46 4.72
CA TYR A 156 -9.49 4.48 3.58
C TYR A 156 -10.03 5.25 2.38
N VAL A 157 -11.35 5.24 2.14
CA VAL A 157 -11.96 5.95 1.00
C VAL A 157 -11.76 7.45 1.17
N ARG A 158 -12.02 7.98 2.36
CA ARG A 158 -11.79 9.39 2.70
C ARG A 158 -10.31 9.75 2.64
N ALA A 159 -9.43 8.91 3.18
CA ALA A 159 -7.98 9.13 3.11
C ALA A 159 -7.49 9.16 1.64
N ARG A 160 -8.02 8.30 0.76
CA ARG A 160 -7.70 8.28 -0.67
C ARG A 160 -8.17 9.55 -1.36
N ILE A 161 -9.39 10.02 -1.10
CA ILE A 161 -9.90 11.29 -1.66
C ILE A 161 -9.01 12.46 -1.22
N LEU A 162 -8.58 12.51 0.04
CA LEU A 162 -7.64 13.54 0.50
C LEU A 162 -6.29 13.43 -0.20
N ALA A 163 -5.76 12.22 -0.41
CA ALA A 163 -4.52 11.98 -1.13
C ALA A 163 -4.61 12.45 -2.60
N ASP A 164 -5.72 12.15 -3.27
CA ASP A 164 -5.99 12.58 -4.64
C ASP A 164 -6.07 14.11 -4.76
N GLN A 165 -6.85 14.76 -3.90
CA GLN A 165 -7.08 16.20 -3.96
C GLN A 165 -5.88 17.04 -3.49
N LEU A 166 -5.15 16.57 -2.47
CA LEU A 166 -4.07 17.33 -1.84
C LEU A 166 -2.67 16.88 -2.32
N GLY A 167 -2.57 15.75 -3.02
CA GLY A 167 -1.29 15.18 -3.47
C GLY A 167 -0.44 16.13 -4.31
N THR A 168 -1.10 16.98 -5.11
CA THR A 168 -0.47 17.98 -6.01
C THR A 168 -0.47 19.40 -5.42
N THR A 169 -1.08 19.61 -4.25
CA THR A 169 -1.17 20.92 -3.59
C THR A 169 0.15 21.27 -2.87
N SER A 170 0.44 22.57 -2.69
CA SER A 170 1.65 23.06 -1.99
C SER A 170 1.90 22.37 -0.64
N THR A 171 3.17 22.07 -0.34
CA THR A 171 3.64 21.31 0.83
C THR A 171 3.16 21.90 2.17
N GLU A 172 3.00 23.22 2.26
CA GLU A 172 2.51 23.90 3.47
C GLU A 172 1.07 23.50 3.85
N VAL A 173 0.19 23.38 2.87
CA VAL A 173 -1.20 22.95 3.08
C VAL A 173 -1.27 21.45 3.37
N ALA A 174 -0.41 20.67 2.70
CA ALA A 174 -0.36 19.21 2.84
C ALA A 174 0.03 18.73 4.25
N HIS A 175 0.88 19.46 4.98
CA HIS A 175 1.27 19.08 6.35
C HIS A 175 0.24 19.44 7.43
N THR A 176 -0.72 20.30 7.12
CA THR A 176 -1.69 20.81 8.11
C THR A 176 -3.00 20.00 8.16
N VAL A 177 -3.24 19.13 7.16
CA VAL A 177 -4.47 18.32 6.99
C VAL A 177 -4.22 16.83 7.22
#